data_AF-A0A9C7CAJ2-F1
#
_entry.id   AF-A0A9C7CAJ2-F1
#
_cell.length_a   1.000
_cell.length_b   1.000
_cell.length_c   1.000
_cell.angle_alpha   90.00
_cell.angle_beta   90.00
_cell.angle_gamma   90.00
#
_symmetry.space_group_name_H-M   'P 1'
#
loop_
_entity.id
_entity.type
_entity.pdbx_description
1 polymer ?
#
loop_
_entity_poly.entity_id
_entity_poly.type
_entity_poly.pdbx_seq_one_letter_code
_entity_poly.pdbx_strand_id
1 'polypeptide(L)'
;MVGLQQVFKSFGMALVGTMHPRMLWLSLRPFLIVSVLWGCLIWLTWTPALEALSVFLTTSIFTSWIQEGLVWAGFDNARAWIAPLFFVMLIIPLITISLLVFIAFSTVPAIVKIASRNSQFHDLECKQGGGFFGSLIYSLWSAMICLALVMLTLPVWWVPPLVAVLPPLLWGWLTMRLMSYDVLAKHASSEERDLLLEKYRWPLLCMGIASGMLGAVPTFFWATSALALVLFPIVSFIALWIYSLIFIFAALWFSYFLLDALKQLREEELDKALTVESRVVDMELPFHG
;
A
#
# COMPACT_ATOMS: atom_id res chain seq x y z
N MET A 1 -16.40 1.05 -19.31
CA MET A 1 -15.58 -0.19 -19.25
C MET A 1 -14.11 0.02 -19.62
N VAL A 2 -13.66 1.24 -19.97
CA VAL A 2 -12.26 1.55 -20.34
C VAL A 2 -11.25 1.28 -19.21
N GLY A 3 -11.63 1.53 -17.95
CA GLY A 3 -10.72 1.35 -16.81
C GLY A 3 -10.31 -0.11 -16.54
N LEU A 4 -11.16 -1.10 -16.80
CA LEU A 4 -10.85 -2.49 -16.46
C LEU A 4 -9.76 -3.09 -17.36
N GLN A 5 -9.80 -2.80 -18.67
CA GLN A 5 -8.77 -3.23 -19.60
C GLN A 5 -7.41 -2.59 -19.29
N GLN A 6 -7.39 -1.31 -18.89
CA GLN A 6 -6.17 -0.62 -18.45
C GLN A 6 -5.60 -1.24 -17.16
N VAL A 7 -6.44 -1.62 -16.21
CA VAL A 7 -6.03 -2.31 -14.97
C VAL A 7 -5.35 -3.65 -15.29
N PHE A 8 -5.92 -4.48 -16.17
CA PHE A 8 -5.30 -5.76 -16.54
C PHE A 8 -4.04 -5.60 -17.38
N LYS A 9 -4.00 -4.63 -18.30
CA LYS A 9 -2.82 -4.34 -19.11
C LYS A 9 -1.64 -3.88 -18.24
N SER A 10 -1.89 -2.97 -17.30
CA SER A 10 -0.89 -2.49 -16.34
C SER A 10 -0.45 -3.60 -15.36
N PHE A 11 -1.35 -4.51 -14.97
CA PHE A 11 -1.02 -5.68 -14.15
C PHE A 11 0.02 -6.57 -14.85
N GLY A 12 -0.21 -6.92 -16.11
CA GLY A 12 0.73 -7.75 -16.90
C GLY A 12 2.10 -7.10 -17.05
N MET A 13 2.14 -5.79 -17.34
CA MET A 13 3.39 -5.04 -17.41
C MET A 13 4.14 -4.98 -16.07
N ALA A 14 3.41 -4.82 -14.96
CA ALA A 14 4.01 -4.84 -13.63
C ALA A 14 4.61 -6.21 -13.30
N LEU A 15 3.96 -7.30 -13.71
CA LEU A 15 4.40 -8.67 -13.46
C LEU A 15 5.71 -8.99 -14.22
N VAL A 16 5.78 -8.60 -15.49
CA VAL A 16 7.00 -8.72 -16.28
C VAL A 16 8.12 -7.82 -15.71
N GLY A 17 7.75 -6.62 -15.26
CA GLY A 17 8.68 -5.69 -14.62
C GLY A 17 9.32 -6.27 -13.36
N THR A 18 8.51 -6.77 -12.43
CA THR A 18 9.02 -7.29 -11.14
C THR A 18 9.93 -8.49 -11.27
N MET A 19 9.72 -9.33 -12.29
CA MET A 19 10.58 -10.49 -12.56
C MET A 19 11.98 -10.11 -13.07
N HIS A 20 12.23 -8.84 -13.42
CA HIS A 20 13.55 -8.42 -13.86
C HIS A 20 14.58 -8.55 -12.71
N PRO A 21 15.74 -9.22 -12.92
CA PRO A 21 16.71 -9.53 -11.85
C PRO A 21 17.16 -8.31 -11.03
N ARG A 22 17.29 -7.15 -11.69
CA ARG A 22 17.62 -5.89 -10.99
C ARG A 22 16.54 -5.46 -9.99
N MET A 23 15.25 -5.66 -10.29
CA MET A 23 14.16 -5.29 -9.39
C MET A 23 14.07 -6.25 -8.20
N LEU A 24 14.31 -7.54 -8.44
CA LEU A 24 14.45 -8.54 -7.37
C LEU A 24 15.60 -8.21 -6.41
N TRP A 25 16.73 -7.73 -6.92
CA TRP A 25 17.84 -7.29 -6.08
C TRP A 25 17.52 -6.00 -5.31
N LEU A 26 16.80 -5.08 -5.95
CA LEU A 26 16.43 -3.80 -5.36
C LEU A 26 15.42 -3.95 -4.23
N SER A 27 14.60 -5.01 -4.23
CA SER A 27 13.67 -5.35 -3.15
C SER A 27 14.35 -5.92 -1.91
N LEU A 28 15.52 -6.55 -2.07
CA LEU A 28 16.24 -7.17 -0.96
C LEU A 28 16.76 -6.13 0.04
N ARG A 29 17.22 -4.97 -0.46
CA ARG A 29 17.78 -3.89 0.36
C ARG A 29 16.80 -3.30 1.39
N PRO A 30 15.62 -2.77 0.99
CA PRO A 30 14.66 -2.21 1.94
C PRO A 30 14.17 -3.26 2.94
N PHE A 31 13.96 -4.49 2.46
CA PHE A 31 13.61 -5.62 3.28
C PHE A 31 14.64 -5.89 4.38
N LEU A 32 15.92 -6.08 4.02
CA LEU A 32 16.98 -6.39 5.00
C LEU A 32 17.13 -5.29 6.05
N ILE A 33 17.11 -4.02 5.64
CA ILE A 33 17.27 -2.89 6.57
C ILE A 33 16.13 -2.87 7.58
N VAL A 34 14.89 -2.98 7.11
CA VAL A 34 13.70 -2.94 7.97
C VAL A 34 13.63 -4.19 8.86
N SER A 35 13.99 -5.36 8.35
CA SER A 35 14.03 -6.60 9.13
C SER A 35 15.09 -6.59 10.22
N VAL A 36 16.30 -6.06 9.96
CA VAL A 36 17.33 -5.92 10.99
C VAL A 36 16.91 -4.91 12.06
N LEU A 37 16.37 -3.76 11.63
CA LEU A 37 15.91 -2.71 12.53
C LEU A 37 14.79 -3.21 13.45
N TRP A 38 13.73 -3.78 12.88
CA TRP A 38 12.60 -4.29 13.66
C TRP A 38 12.94 -5.56 14.42
N GLY A 39 13.78 -6.44 13.88
CA GLY A 39 14.27 -7.61 14.59
C GLY A 39 15.04 -7.22 15.86
N CYS A 40 15.90 -6.20 15.78
CA CYS A 40 16.61 -5.66 16.93
C CYS A 40 15.65 -4.98 17.92
N LEU A 41 14.72 -4.15 17.45
CA LEU A 41 13.73 -3.49 18.31
C LEU A 41 12.84 -4.51 19.04
N ILE A 42 12.32 -5.51 18.33
CA ILE A 42 11.50 -6.58 18.91
C ILE A 42 12.32 -7.32 19.95
N TRP A 43 13.54 -7.74 19.64
CA TRP A 43 14.41 -8.43 20.59
C TRP A 43 14.62 -7.63 21.88
N LEU A 44 14.85 -6.31 21.77
CA LEU A 44 15.07 -5.44 22.92
C LEU A 44 13.79 -5.12 23.69
N THR A 45 12.65 -5.02 23.01
CA THR A 45 11.39 -4.53 23.60
C THR A 45 10.39 -5.64 23.93
N TRP A 46 10.64 -6.89 23.53
CA TRP A 46 9.70 -8.00 23.68
C TRP A 46 9.18 -8.14 25.11
N THR A 47 10.07 -8.39 26.07
CA THR A 47 9.71 -8.57 27.48
C THR A 47 9.04 -7.33 28.09
N PRO A 48 9.66 -6.12 28.03
CA PRO A 48 9.05 -4.95 28.66
C PRO A 48 7.73 -4.52 27.99
N ALA A 49 7.59 -4.72 26.67
CA ALA A 49 6.35 -4.39 25.97
C ALA A 49 5.21 -5.35 26.34
N LEU A 50 5.48 -6.65 26.47
CA LEU A 50 4.48 -7.63 26.92
C LEU A 50 4.02 -7.35 28.35
N GLU A 51 4.94 -7.00 29.25
CA GLU A 51 4.60 -6.61 30.62
C GLU A 51 3.74 -5.35 30.65
N ALA A 52 4.15 -4.30 29.94
CA ALA A 52 3.40 -3.05 29.87
C ALA A 52 1.99 -3.24 29.27
N LEU A 53 1.90 -4.05 28.22
CA LEU A 53 0.63 -4.36 27.57
C LEU A 53 -0.26 -5.24 28.45
N SER A 54 0.32 -6.22 29.15
CA SER A 54 -0.41 -7.04 30.13
C SER A 54 -1.02 -6.16 31.23
N VAL A 55 -0.25 -5.23 31.78
CA VAL A 55 -0.75 -4.27 32.78
C VAL A 55 -1.88 -3.43 32.17
N PHE A 56 -1.66 -2.83 31.00
CA PHE A 56 -2.66 -2.01 30.31
C PHE A 56 -3.99 -2.76 30.09
N LEU A 57 -3.92 -4.01 29.61
CA LEU A 57 -5.08 -4.87 29.37
C LEU A 57 -5.78 -5.30 30.68
N THR A 58 -5.08 -5.38 31.81
CA THR A 58 -5.72 -5.66 33.10
C THR A 58 -6.41 -4.44 33.71
N THR A 59 -5.92 -3.23 33.41
CA THR A 59 -6.43 -1.99 34.01
C THR A 59 -7.46 -1.26 33.15
N SER A 60 -7.53 -1.57 31.85
CA SER A 60 -8.39 -0.84 30.91
C SER A 60 -9.84 -1.36 30.89
N ILE A 61 -10.79 -0.44 30.73
CA ILE A 61 -12.23 -0.73 30.62
C ILE A 61 -12.55 -1.47 29.30
N PHE A 62 -11.68 -1.37 28.29
CA PHE A 62 -11.82 -2.06 26.99
C PHE A 62 -11.62 -3.57 27.05
N THR A 63 -11.30 -4.15 28.20
CA THR A 63 -11.03 -5.59 28.35
C THR A 63 -11.95 -6.27 29.35
N SER A 64 -12.70 -5.53 30.17
CA SER A 64 -13.64 -6.11 31.14
C SER A 64 -14.77 -6.91 30.45
N TRP A 65 -15.41 -6.31 29.44
CA TRP A 65 -16.42 -6.99 28.60
C TRP A 65 -15.90 -8.24 27.86
N ILE A 66 -14.63 -8.24 27.42
CA ILE A 66 -13.98 -9.37 26.74
C ILE A 66 -13.67 -10.48 27.76
N GLN A 67 -13.21 -10.11 28.95
CA GLN A 67 -12.94 -11.06 30.03
C GLN A 67 -14.22 -11.75 30.49
N GLU A 68 -15.33 -11.01 30.63
CA GLU A 68 -16.64 -11.60 30.97
C GLU A 68 -17.11 -12.60 29.90
N GLY A 69 -16.96 -12.27 28.61
CA GLY A 69 -17.28 -13.19 27.51
C GLY A 69 -16.40 -14.44 27.45
N LEU A 70 -15.10 -14.31 27.70
CA LEU A 70 -14.13 -15.43 27.69
C LEU A 70 -14.28 -16.36 28.89
N VAL A 71 -14.58 -15.80 30.06
CA VAL A 71 -14.90 -16.57 31.28
C VAL A 71 -16.21 -17.33 31.08
N TRP A 72 -17.23 -16.70 30.47
CA TRP A 72 -18.48 -17.40 30.10
C TRP A 72 -18.24 -18.56 29.12
N ALA A 73 -17.28 -18.42 28.21
CA ALA A 73 -16.87 -19.46 27.27
C ALA A 73 -15.93 -20.54 27.86
N GLY A 74 -15.54 -20.44 29.14
CA GLY A 74 -14.73 -21.44 29.85
C GLY A 74 -13.22 -21.33 29.65
N PHE A 75 -12.71 -20.18 29.17
CA PHE A 75 -11.27 -19.97 28.98
C PHE A 75 -10.65 -19.15 30.13
N ASP A 76 -10.44 -19.78 31.28
CA ASP A 76 -9.86 -19.15 32.48
C ASP A 76 -8.42 -18.61 32.27
N ASN A 77 -7.67 -19.18 31.32
CA ASN A 77 -6.28 -18.81 31.00
C ASN A 77 -6.10 -17.99 29.72
N ALA A 78 -7.18 -17.49 29.10
CA ALA A 78 -7.06 -16.73 27.85
C ALA A 78 -6.16 -15.50 27.98
N ARG A 79 -6.05 -14.92 29.19
CA ARG A 79 -5.21 -13.74 29.49
C ARG A 79 -3.74 -13.92 29.10
N ALA A 80 -3.19 -15.13 29.24
CA ALA A 80 -1.79 -15.42 28.91
C ALA A 80 -1.47 -15.25 27.41
N TRP A 81 -2.48 -15.37 26.54
CA TRP A 81 -2.34 -15.32 25.09
C TRP A 81 -2.75 -13.96 24.51
N ILE A 82 -3.61 -13.22 25.21
CA ILE A 82 -4.14 -11.93 24.72
C ILE A 82 -3.01 -10.90 24.56
N ALA A 83 -2.14 -10.72 25.56
CA ALA A 83 -1.08 -9.71 25.46
C ALA A 83 -0.12 -9.97 24.27
N PRO A 84 0.46 -11.18 24.09
CA PRO A 84 1.26 -11.47 22.90
C PRO A 84 0.52 -11.25 21.58
N LEU A 85 -0.76 -11.64 21.49
CA LEU A 85 -1.56 -11.44 20.28
C LEU A 85 -1.77 -9.96 19.96
N PHE A 86 -2.13 -9.15 20.96
CA PHE A 86 -2.28 -7.69 20.79
C PHE A 86 -0.95 -7.02 20.42
N PHE A 87 0.17 -7.47 21.00
CA PHE A 87 1.49 -6.97 20.66
C PHE A 87 1.84 -7.24 19.19
N VAL A 88 1.66 -8.49 18.74
CA VAL A 88 1.88 -8.88 17.34
C VAL A 88 0.94 -8.11 16.40
N MET A 89 -0.32 -7.96 16.79
CA MET A 89 -1.32 -7.22 16.02
C MET A 89 -0.97 -5.73 15.84
N LEU A 90 -0.34 -5.12 16.84
CA LEU A 90 0.15 -3.73 16.76
C LEU A 90 1.46 -3.63 15.96
N ILE A 91 2.37 -4.60 16.11
CA ILE A 91 3.71 -4.50 15.51
C ILE A 91 3.70 -4.79 14.01
N ILE A 92 2.86 -5.72 13.53
CA ILE A 92 2.74 -6.04 12.11
C ILE A 92 2.42 -4.80 11.26
N PRO A 93 1.40 -3.97 11.55
CA PRO A 93 1.11 -2.78 10.76
C PRO A 93 2.23 -1.75 10.86
N LEU A 94 2.88 -1.59 12.02
CA LEU A 94 4.02 -0.69 12.19
C LEU A 94 5.22 -1.12 11.31
N ILE A 95 5.56 -2.41 11.28
CA ILE A 95 6.59 -2.97 10.40
C ILE A 95 6.21 -2.74 8.93
N THR A 96 4.95 -3.01 8.58
CA THR A 96 4.45 -2.90 7.21
C THR A 96 4.51 -1.46 6.71
N ILE A 97 4.04 -0.51 7.53
CA ILE A 97 4.14 0.93 7.26
C ILE A 97 5.60 1.35 7.11
N SER A 98 6.47 0.92 8.03
CA SER A 98 7.92 1.23 7.97
C SER A 98 8.54 0.71 6.67
N LEU A 99 8.21 -0.52 6.27
CA LEU A 99 8.68 -1.12 5.03
C LEU A 99 8.19 -0.35 3.81
N LEU A 100 6.91 -0.01 3.78
CA LEU A 100 6.29 0.69 2.67
C LEU A 100 6.89 2.09 2.51
N VAL A 101 7.05 2.82 3.63
CA VAL A 101 7.72 4.13 3.66
C VAL A 101 9.17 4.01 3.19
N PHE A 102 9.91 2.99 3.63
CA PHE A 102 11.30 2.82 3.22
C PHE A 102 11.42 2.44 1.73
N ILE A 103 10.49 1.64 1.20
CA ILE A 103 10.38 1.33 -0.24
C ILE A 103 10.07 2.62 -1.02
N ALA A 104 9.15 3.46 -0.54
CA ALA A 104 8.85 4.75 -1.15
C ALA A 104 10.11 5.63 -1.25
N PHE A 105 10.93 5.68 -0.19
CA PHE A 105 12.17 6.46 -0.21
C PHE A 105 13.30 5.87 -1.04
N SER A 106 13.54 4.56 -0.93
CA SER A 106 14.71 3.92 -1.55
C SER A 106 14.44 3.41 -2.95
N THR A 107 13.26 2.84 -3.17
CA THR A 107 12.97 2.00 -4.34
C THR A 107 12.22 2.77 -5.41
N VAL A 108 11.28 3.66 -5.05
CA VAL A 108 10.52 4.46 -6.02
C VAL A 108 11.42 5.37 -6.87
N PRO A 109 12.44 6.08 -6.34
CA PRO A 109 13.34 6.88 -7.19
C PRO A 109 14.08 6.03 -8.24
N ALA A 110 14.45 4.80 -7.87
CA ALA A 110 15.09 3.85 -8.78
C ALA A 110 14.11 3.30 -9.81
N ILE A 111 12.89 2.96 -9.39
CA ILE A 111 11.81 2.52 -10.28
C ILE A 111 11.47 3.61 -11.29
N VAL A 112 11.30 4.86 -10.85
CA VAL A 112 11.00 5.96 -11.76
C VAL A 112 12.16 6.20 -12.72
N LYS A 113 13.42 6.10 -12.27
CA LYS A 113 14.58 6.24 -13.18
C LYS A 113 14.66 5.12 -14.22
N ILE A 114 14.12 3.94 -13.91
CA ILE A 114 14.03 2.80 -14.84
C ILE A 114 12.80 2.94 -15.74
N ALA A 115 11.66 3.35 -15.19
CA ALA A 115 10.40 3.55 -15.90
C ALA A 115 10.45 4.74 -16.86
N SER A 116 11.15 5.83 -16.50
CA SER A 116 11.42 6.96 -17.40
C SER A 116 12.34 6.60 -18.57
N ARG A 117 12.98 5.42 -18.51
CA ARG A 117 13.81 4.88 -19.59
C ARG A 117 13.01 3.96 -20.54
N ASN A 118 11.76 3.62 -20.19
CA ASN A 118 10.84 2.96 -21.11
C ASN A 118 10.25 4.00 -22.08
N SER A 119 10.36 3.69 -23.37
CA SER A 119 9.99 4.56 -24.50
C SER A 119 8.55 5.07 -24.50
N GLN A 120 7.64 4.50 -23.70
CA GLN A 120 6.22 4.89 -23.67
C GLN A 120 5.92 6.14 -22.83
N PHE A 121 6.81 6.53 -21.92
CA PHE A 121 6.60 7.67 -21.00
C PHE A 121 7.68 8.75 -21.12
N HIS A 122 8.50 8.69 -22.18
CA HIS A 122 9.62 9.60 -22.39
C HIS A 122 9.19 11.07 -22.58
N ASP A 123 7.99 11.30 -23.13
CA ASP A 123 7.46 12.64 -23.43
C ASP A 123 6.58 13.23 -22.31
N LEU A 124 6.43 12.55 -21.17
CA LEU A 124 5.66 13.09 -20.05
C LEU A 124 6.49 14.12 -19.26
N GLU A 125 6.16 15.40 -19.46
CA GLU A 125 6.75 16.49 -18.70
C GLU A 125 6.57 16.29 -17.18
N CYS A 126 7.69 16.34 -16.46
CA CYS A 126 7.72 16.27 -15.00
C CYS A 126 7.33 17.63 -14.40
N LYS A 127 6.04 17.83 -14.11
CA LYS A 127 5.55 19.09 -13.50
C LYS A 127 5.91 19.25 -12.01
N GLN A 128 6.54 18.25 -11.37
CA GLN A 128 7.01 18.28 -9.97
C GLN A 128 5.97 18.84 -8.96
N GLY A 129 4.70 18.47 -9.09
CA GLY A 129 3.60 18.98 -8.25
C GLY A 129 3.59 18.48 -6.80
N GLY A 130 4.67 17.86 -6.32
CA GLY A 130 4.84 17.41 -4.94
C GLY A 130 6.33 17.27 -4.57
N GLY A 131 6.73 17.88 -3.46
CA GLY A 131 8.08 17.76 -2.92
C GLY A 131 8.31 16.44 -2.17
N PHE A 132 9.58 16.03 -2.05
CA PHE A 132 10.03 14.88 -1.24
C PHE A 132 9.48 14.92 0.20
N PHE A 133 9.42 16.12 0.79
CA PHE A 133 8.86 16.36 2.12
C PHE A 133 7.33 16.22 2.17
N GLY A 134 6.64 16.55 1.07
CA GLY A 134 5.18 16.41 0.95
C GLY A 134 4.73 14.94 0.91
N SER A 135 5.47 14.08 0.20
CA SER A 135 5.24 12.62 0.22
C SER A 135 5.50 12.02 1.61
N LEU A 136 6.54 12.48 2.32
CA LEU A 136 6.84 12.02 3.68
C LEU A 136 5.69 12.33 4.65
N ILE A 137 5.23 13.59 4.67
CA ILE A 137 4.14 14.02 5.55
C ILE A 137 2.83 13.32 5.17
N TYR A 138 2.54 13.19 3.88
CA TYR A 138 1.31 12.54 3.42
C TYR A 138 1.28 11.04 3.75
N SER A 139 2.41 10.36 3.57
CA SER A 139 2.57 8.94 3.92
C SER A 139 2.47 8.73 5.42
N LEU A 140 3.13 9.57 6.23
CA LEU A 140 3.05 9.49 7.69
C LEU A 140 1.63 9.77 8.20
N TRP A 141 0.96 10.79 7.67
CA TRP A 141 -0.41 11.12 8.03
C TRP A 141 -1.39 10.01 7.64
N SER A 142 -1.24 9.43 6.45
CA SER A 142 -2.07 8.32 5.98
C SER A 142 -1.82 7.05 6.78
N ALA A 143 -0.58 6.79 7.17
CA ALA A 143 -0.22 5.71 8.08
C ALA A 143 -0.85 5.90 9.47
N MET A 144 -0.82 7.11 10.02
CA MET A 144 -1.48 7.43 11.30
C MET A 144 -3.00 7.24 11.22
N ILE A 145 -3.64 7.70 10.15
CA ILE A 145 -5.08 7.46 9.92
C ILE A 145 -5.37 5.96 9.86
N CYS A 146 -4.56 5.21 9.11
CA CYS A 146 -4.74 3.76 9.00
C CYS A 146 -4.56 3.07 10.36
N LEU A 147 -3.54 3.46 11.14
CA LEU A 147 -3.32 2.94 12.49
C LEU A 147 -4.52 3.25 13.41
N ALA A 148 -5.05 4.48 13.37
CA ALA A 148 -6.23 4.86 14.12
C ALA A 148 -7.48 4.05 13.69
N LEU A 149 -7.66 3.82 12.39
CA LEU A 149 -8.75 2.99 11.86
C LEU A 149 -8.60 1.52 12.26
N VAL A 150 -7.38 0.97 12.27
CA VAL A 150 -7.11 -0.38 12.79
C VAL A 150 -7.52 -0.45 14.25
N MET A 151 -7.05 0.49 15.10
CA MET A 151 -7.40 0.56 16.52
C MET A 151 -8.91 0.67 16.74
N LEU A 152 -9.59 1.51 15.96
CA LEU A 152 -11.03 1.71 16.03
C LEU A 152 -11.81 0.46 15.60
N THR A 153 -11.30 -0.29 14.61
CA THR A 153 -11.96 -1.49 14.09
C THR A 153 -11.65 -2.75 14.88
N LEU A 154 -10.67 -2.74 15.80
CA LEU A 154 -10.33 -3.89 16.66
C LEU A 154 -11.55 -4.58 17.31
N PRO A 155 -12.51 -3.85 17.91
CA PRO A 155 -13.68 -4.49 18.53
C PRO A 155 -14.59 -5.18 17.51
N VAL A 156 -14.59 -4.70 16.27
CA VAL A 156 -15.44 -5.20 15.19
C VAL A 156 -14.86 -6.47 14.55
N TRP A 157 -13.54 -6.71 14.67
CA TRP A 157 -12.88 -7.89 14.10
C TRP A 157 -13.28 -9.20 14.81
N TRP A 158 -13.93 -9.14 15.97
CA TRP A 158 -14.45 -10.34 16.63
C TRP A 158 -15.64 -10.99 15.89
N VAL A 159 -16.24 -10.28 14.93
CA VAL A 159 -17.29 -10.81 14.05
C VAL A 159 -16.62 -11.48 12.83
N PRO A 160 -16.72 -12.82 12.65
CA PRO A 160 -15.91 -13.55 11.66
C PRO A 160 -16.04 -13.07 10.20
N PRO A 161 -17.22 -12.64 9.70
CA PRO A 161 -17.31 -12.01 8.39
C PRO A 161 -16.52 -10.69 8.26
N LEU A 162 -16.42 -9.90 9.33
CA LEU A 162 -15.82 -8.57 9.29
C LEU A 162 -14.29 -8.62 9.35
N VAL A 163 -13.70 -9.56 10.07
CA VAL A 163 -12.23 -9.75 10.06
C VAL A 163 -11.70 -10.22 8.71
N ALA A 164 -12.54 -10.84 7.88
CA ALA A 164 -12.14 -11.21 6.52
C ALA A 164 -12.15 -10.01 5.55
N VAL A 165 -12.96 -8.98 5.81
CA VAL A 165 -13.20 -7.86 4.88
C VAL A 165 -12.43 -6.60 5.29
N LEU A 166 -12.42 -6.26 6.58
CA LEU A 166 -11.85 -5.00 7.08
C LEU A 166 -10.33 -4.91 6.85
N PRO A 167 -9.50 -5.93 7.15
CA PRO A 167 -8.06 -5.81 6.96
C PRO A 167 -7.66 -5.64 5.49
N PRO A 168 -8.19 -6.42 4.51
CA PRO A 168 -7.91 -6.16 3.11
C PRO A 168 -8.37 -4.78 2.63
N LEU A 169 -9.49 -4.26 3.16
CA LEU A 169 -9.99 -2.94 2.81
C LEU A 169 -9.08 -1.83 3.35
N LEU A 170 -8.65 -1.91 4.63
CA LEU A 170 -7.75 -0.94 5.25
C LEU A 170 -6.37 -0.95 4.58
N TRP A 171 -5.82 -2.14 4.32
CA TRP A 171 -4.57 -2.28 3.58
C TRP A 171 -4.68 -1.86 2.12
N GLY A 172 -5.78 -2.15 1.47
CA GLY A 172 -6.01 -1.71 0.11
C GLY A 172 -6.12 -0.19 0.01
N TRP A 173 -6.84 0.43 0.94
CA TRP A 173 -6.95 1.88 1.03
C TRP A 173 -5.61 2.56 1.32
N LEU A 174 -4.82 2.04 2.25
CA LEU A 174 -3.50 2.59 2.56
C LEU A 174 -2.55 2.45 1.36
N THR A 175 -2.50 1.26 0.75
CA THR A 175 -1.68 1.00 -0.43
C THR A 175 -2.06 1.92 -1.58
N MET A 176 -3.36 2.10 -1.82
CA MET A 176 -3.87 3.05 -2.80
C MET A 176 -3.35 4.46 -2.52
N ARG A 177 -3.50 4.96 -1.29
CA ARG A 177 -3.11 6.33 -0.94
C ARG A 177 -1.62 6.59 -1.11
N LEU A 178 -0.77 5.69 -0.59
CA LEU A 178 0.68 5.87 -0.66
C LEU A 178 1.17 5.75 -2.10
N MET A 179 0.80 4.67 -2.80
CA MET A 179 1.28 4.44 -4.16
C MET A 179 0.78 5.50 -5.14
N SER A 180 -0.48 5.93 -5.02
CA SER A 180 -1.01 6.96 -5.93
C SER A 180 -0.38 8.33 -5.69
N TYR A 181 -0.13 8.69 -4.43
CA TYR A 181 0.57 9.93 -4.11
C TYR A 181 1.99 9.91 -4.65
N ASP A 182 2.74 8.84 -4.40
CA ASP A 182 4.16 8.74 -4.75
C ASP A 182 4.40 8.74 -6.27
N VAL A 183 3.52 8.08 -7.03
CA VAL A 183 3.60 8.05 -8.50
C VAL A 183 3.31 9.43 -9.10
N LEU A 184 2.21 10.06 -8.65
CA LEU A 184 1.73 11.29 -9.27
C LEU A 184 2.50 12.53 -8.79
N ALA A 185 3.02 12.54 -7.56
CA ALA A 185 3.72 13.71 -7.00
C ALA A 185 4.87 14.21 -7.88
N LYS A 186 5.51 13.31 -8.63
CA LYS A 186 6.64 13.67 -9.50
C LYS A 186 6.21 14.21 -10.87
N HIS A 187 5.08 13.75 -11.42
CA HIS A 187 4.71 14.00 -12.82
C HIS A 187 3.50 14.93 -12.97
N ALA A 188 2.56 14.92 -12.02
CA ALA A 188 1.29 15.62 -12.10
C ALA A 188 1.27 16.87 -11.21
N SER A 189 0.52 17.90 -11.62
CA SER A 189 0.18 19.05 -10.77
C SER A 189 -0.80 18.65 -9.65
N SER A 190 -0.98 19.48 -8.61
CA SER A 190 -1.97 19.21 -7.54
C SER A 190 -3.40 19.03 -8.08
N GLU A 191 -3.78 19.83 -9.08
CA GLU A 191 -5.10 19.77 -9.71
C GLU A 191 -5.30 18.49 -10.53
N GLU A 192 -4.32 18.14 -11.38
CA GLU A 192 -4.32 16.89 -12.17
C GLU A 192 -4.44 15.66 -11.24
N ARG A 193 -3.79 15.72 -10.07
CA ARG A 193 -3.81 14.65 -9.07
C ARG A 193 -5.17 14.44 -8.46
N ASP A 194 -5.81 15.50 -8.00
CA ASP A 194 -7.11 15.42 -7.34
C ASP A 194 -8.18 14.94 -8.33
N LEU A 195 -8.13 15.43 -9.57
CA LEU A 195 -9.01 14.96 -10.66
C LEU A 195 -8.84 13.46 -10.96
N LEU A 196 -7.61 12.97 -11.05
CA LEU A 196 -7.36 11.54 -11.31
C LEU A 196 -7.80 10.66 -10.14
N LEU A 197 -7.54 11.09 -8.90
CA LEU A 197 -7.95 10.35 -7.71
C LEU A 197 -9.48 10.29 -7.61
N GLU A 198 -10.18 11.37 -7.94
CA GLU A 198 -11.65 11.38 -7.95
C GLU A 198 -12.23 10.51 -9.08
N LYS A 199 -11.66 10.59 -10.29
CA LYS A 199 -12.09 9.84 -11.49
C LYS A 199 -11.87 8.32 -11.31
N TYR A 200 -10.77 7.90 -10.69
CA TYR A 200 -10.36 6.49 -10.60
C TYR A 200 -10.33 5.88 -9.18
N ARG A 201 -10.98 6.50 -8.19
CA ARG A 201 -11.00 6.01 -6.78
C ARG A 201 -11.34 4.53 -6.61
N TRP A 202 -12.32 4.02 -7.34
CA TRP A 202 -12.76 2.62 -7.22
C TRP A 202 -11.78 1.64 -7.84
N PRO A 203 -11.33 1.83 -9.10
CA PRO A 203 -10.23 1.05 -9.67
C PRO A 203 -8.97 1.02 -8.79
N LEU A 204 -8.56 2.18 -8.29
CA LEU A 204 -7.37 2.30 -7.44
C LEU A 204 -7.53 1.56 -6.11
N LEU A 205 -8.73 1.61 -5.50
CA LEU A 205 -9.04 0.84 -4.30
C LEU A 205 -9.02 -0.68 -4.59
N CYS A 206 -9.61 -1.12 -5.70
CA CYS A 206 -9.60 -2.53 -6.10
C CYS A 206 -8.17 -3.05 -6.34
N MET A 207 -7.31 -2.27 -7.02
CA MET A 207 -5.89 -2.60 -7.19
C MET A 207 -5.16 -2.68 -5.85
N GLY A 208 -5.47 -1.77 -4.93
CA GLY A 208 -4.95 -1.77 -3.56
C GLY A 208 -5.36 -3.03 -2.80
N ILE A 209 -6.66 -3.35 -2.78
CA ILE A 209 -7.20 -4.55 -2.11
C ILE A 209 -6.58 -5.82 -2.71
N ALA A 210 -6.53 -5.92 -4.04
CA ALA A 210 -5.91 -7.06 -4.72
C ALA A 210 -4.42 -7.20 -4.33
N SER A 211 -3.67 -6.10 -4.28
CA SER A 211 -2.28 -6.10 -3.83
C SER A 211 -2.14 -6.50 -2.36
N GLY A 212 -3.02 -6.02 -1.49
CA GLY A 212 -3.07 -6.41 -0.08
C GLY A 212 -3.41 -7.89 0.11
N MET A 213 -4.33 -8.43 -0.68
CA MET A 213 -4.69 -9.85 -0.69
C MET A 213 -3.55 -10.73 -1.22
N LEU A 214 -2.81 -10.29 -2.24
CA LEU A 214 -1.58 -10.96 -2.68
C LEU A 214 -0.57 -11.04 -1.52
N GLY A 215 -0.50 -10.00 -0.68
CA GLY A 215 0.25 -10.00 0.57
C GLY A 215 -0.16 -11.13 1.53
N ALA A 216 -1.41 -11.59 1.52
CA ALA A 216 -1.82 -12.70 2.39
C ALA A 216 -1.31 -14.07 1.90
N VAL A 217 -0.91 -14.20 0.62
CA VAL A 217 -0.54 -15.49 0.01
C VAL A 217 0.65 -16.16 0.71
N PRO A 218 1.77 -15.48 1.02
CA PRO A 218 2.87 -16.07 1.77
C PRO A 218 2.42 -16.61 3.14
N THR A 219 1.48 -15.93 3.83
CA THR A 219 0.94 -16.37 5.12
C THR A 219 0.27 -17.75 5.02
N PHE A 220 -0.53 -17.97 3.97
CA PHE A 220 -1.22 -19.25 3.79
C PHE A 220 -0.26 -20.39 3.43
N PHE A 221 0.81 -20.10 2.69
CA PHE A 221 1.73 -21.12 2.21
C PHE A 221 2.49 -21.81 3.34
N TRP A 222 2.97 -21.08 4.36
CA TRP A 222 3.65 -21.69 5.49
C TRP A 222 2.67 -22.29 6.51
N ALA A 223 1.49 -21.69 6.70
CA ALA A 223 0.48 -22.20 7.61
C ALA A 223 -0.06 -23.59 7.22
N THR A 224 0.00 -23.93 5.93
CA THR A 224 -0.53 -25.20 5.39
C THR A 224 0.54 -26.28 5.17
N SER A 225 1.83 -25.95 5.29
CA SER A 225 2.93 -26.84 4.93
C SER A 225 3.72 -27.33 6.16
N ALA A 226 3.65 -28.63 6.46
CA ALA A 226 4.47 -29.23 7.52
C ALA A 226 5.98 -29.13 7.24
N LEU A 227 6.39 -29.13 5.96
CA LEU A 227 7.78 -28.95 5.53
C LEU A 227 8.30 -27.54 5.86
N ALA A 228 7.40 -26.54 5.91
CA ALA A 228 7.75 -25.18 6.28
C ALA A 228 8.18 -25.04 7.74
N LEU A 229 7.79 -25.97 8.62
CA LEU A 229 8.22 -25.95 10.03
C LEU A 229 9.70 -26.32 10.18
N VAL A 230 10.19 -27.32 9.43
CA VAL A 230 11.61 -27.74 9.46
C VAL A 230 12.50 -26.66 8.88
N LEU A 231 12.06 -26.02 7.80
CA LEU A 231 12.79 -24.95 7.11
C LEU A 231 12.36 -23.55 7.56
N PHE A 232 11.72 -23.43 8.73
CA PHE A 232 11.05 -22.20 9.16
C PHE A 232 11.92 -20.94 9.01
N PRO A 233 13.19 -20.90 9.46
CA PRO A 233 14.00 -19.70 9.30
C PRO A 233 14.18 -19.26 7.84
N ILE A 234 14.37 -20.23 6.93
CA ILE A 234 14.57 -19.97 5.49
C ILE A 234 13.24 -19.59 4.85
N VAL A 235 12.17 -20.33 5.14
CA VAL A 235 10.84 -20.08 4.59
C VAL A 235 10.28 -18.74 5.06
N SER A 236 10.43 -18.39 6.34
CA SER A 236 10.03 -17.08 6.87
C SER A 236 10.82 -15.96 6.22
N PHE A 237 12.12 -16.12 6.03
CA PHE A 237 12.93 -15.12 5.32
C PHE A 237 12.44 -14.91 3.88
N ILE A 238 12.21 -16.00 3.13
CA ILE A 238 11.70 -15.94 1.76
C ILE A 238 10.29 -15.34 1.74
N ALA A 239 9.41 -15.73 2.66
CA ALA A 239 8.06 -15.20 2.77
C ALA A 239 8.09 -13.69 2.99
N LEU A 240 8.85 -13.22 3.98
CA LEU A 240 9.04 -11.80 4.28
C LEU A 240 9.62 -11.02 3.09
N TRP A 241 10.56 -11.61 2.34
CA TRP A 241 11.07 -11.02 1.12
C TRP A 241 10.00 -10.93 0.02
N ILE A 242 9.14 -11.95 -0.13
CA ILE A 242 8.02 -11.93 -1.07
C ILE A 242 7.04 -10.78 -0.75
N TYR A 243 6.79 -10.45 0.52
CA TYR A 243 5.99 -9.26 0.85
C TYR A 243 6.60 -7.98 0.27
N SER A 244 7.92 -7.81 0.37
CA SER A 244 8.60 -6.65 -0.23
C SER A 244 8.47 -6.66 -1.76
N LEU A 245 8.52 -7.82 -2.41
CA LEU A 245 8.30 -7.95 -3.85
C LEU A 245 6.87 -7.57 -4.25
N ILE A 246 5.87 -7.96 -3.44
CA ILE A 246 4.47 -7.59 -3.68
C ILE A 246 4.27 -6.08 -3.58
N PHE A 247 4.95 -5.39 -2.66
CA PHE A 247 4.90 -3.93 -2.60
C PHE A 247 5.51 -3.26 -3.84
N ILE A 248 6.61 -3.80 -4.36
CA ILE A 248 7.23 -3.28 -5.60
C ILE A 248 6.35 -3.57 -6.81
N PHE A 249 5.74 -4.75 -6.85
CA PHE A 249 4.73 -5.10 -7.83
C PHE A 249 3.58 -4.08 -7.82
N ALA A 250 3.01 -3.81 -6.64
CA ALA A 250 1.96 -2.82 -6.48
C ALA A 250 2.42 -1.44 -6.95
N ALA A 251 3.62 -1.00 -6.55
CA ALA A 251 4.17 0.29 -6.98
C ALA A 251 4.26 0.40 -8.51
N LEU A 252 4.73 -0.65 -9.19
CA LEU A 252 4.77 -0.69 -10.65
C LEU A 252 3.39 -0.72 -11.29
N TRP A 253 2.46 -1.49 -10.72
CA TRP A 253 1.10 -1.59 -11.22
C TRP A 253 0.37 -0.25 -11.16
N PHE A 254 0.47 0.43 -10.03
CA PHE A 254 -0.05 1.79 -9.85
C PHE A 254 0.68 2.79 -10.76
N SER A 255 2.00 2.66 -10.95
CA SER A 255 2.77 3.51 -11.86
C SER A 255 2.27 3.42 -13.29
N TYR A 256 2.17 2.22 -13.85
CA TYR A 256 1.71 2.03 -15.23
C TYR A 256 0.29 2.51 -15.45
N PHE A 257 -0.60 2.27 -14.47
CA PHE A 257 -1.99 2.70 -14.57
C PHE A 257 -2.13 4.23 -14.49
N LEU A 258 -1.53 4.86 -13.48
CA LEU A 258 -1.70 6.30 -13.24
C LEU A 258 -0.96 7.16 -14.27
N LEU A 259 0.19 6.71 -14.78
CA LEU A 259 0.90 7.44 -15.85
C LEU A 259 0.13 7.38 -17.17
N ASP A 260 -0.49 6.25 -17.50
CA ASP A 260 -1.36 6.12 -18.68
C ASP A 260 -2.62 6.99 -18.53
N ALA A 261 -3.23 7.01 -17.34
CA ALA A 261 -4.39 7.86 -17.04
C ALA A 261 -4.03 9.36 -17.08
N LEU A 262 -2.85 9.75 -16.60
CA LEU A 262 -2.35 11.12 -16.66
C LEU A 262 -2.11 11.55 -18.11
N LYS A 263 -1.54 10.67 -18.93
CA LYS A 263 -1.34 10.94 -20.36
C LYS A 263 -2.67 11.20 -21.07
N GLN A 264 -3.66 10.34 -20.85
CA GLN A 264 -5.00 10.51 -21.42
C GLN A 264 -5.67 11.80 -20.94
N LEU A 265 -5.52 12.17 -19.67
CA LEU A 265 -6.07 13.42 -19.16
C LEU A 265 -5.49 14.64 -19.89
N ARG A 266 -4.17 14.66 -20.11
CA ARG A 266 -3.50 15.75 -20.82
C ARG A 266 -3.85 15.80 -22.30
N GLU A 267 -4.00 14.64 -22.95
CA GLU A 267 -4.50 14.55 -24.34
C GLU A 267 -5.94 15.09 -24.44
N GLU A 268 -6.83 14.71 -23.52
CA GLU A 268 -8.21 15.24 -23.44
C GLU A 268 -8.24 16.76 -23.21
N GLU A 269 -7.35 17.31 -22.38
CA GLU A 269 -7.22 18.76 -22.14
C GLU A 269 -6.69 19.50 -23.37
N LEU A 270 -5.69 18.93 -24.06
CA LEU A 270 -5.14 19.48 -25.29
C LEU A 270 -6.18 19.52 -26.41
N ASP A 271 -6.93 18.42 -26.62
CA ASP A 271 -8.00 18.35 -27.60
C ASP A 271 -9.11 19.37 -27.30
N LYS A 272 -9.45 19.56 -26.03
CA LYS A 272 -10.41 20.62 -25.62
C LYS A 272 -9.86 22.02 -25.91
N ALA A 273 -8.59 22.29 -25.64
CA ALA A 273 -7.99 23.59 -25.93
C ALA A 273 -8.00 23.88 -27.45
N LEU A 274 -7.60 22.90 -28.26
CA LEU A 274 -7.57 23.00 -29.73
C LEU A 274 -8.98 23.18 -30.33
N THR A 275 -9.99 22.47 -29.80
CA THR A 275 -11.37 22.59 -30.28
C THR A 275 -12.03 23.91 -29.86
N VAL A 276 -11.65 24.49 -28.72
CA VAL A 276 -12.07 25.84 -28.33
C VAL A 276 -11.43 26.88 -29.24
N GLU A 277 -10.13 26.77 -29.50
CA GLU A 277 -9.40 27.69 -30.38
C GLU A 277 -9.98 27.67 -31.81
N SER A 278 -10.22 26.49 -32.39
CA SER A 278 -10.85 26.37 -33.72
C SER A 278 -12.23 27.02 -33.77
N ARG A 279 -13.04 26.85 -32.71
CA ARG A 279 -14.39 27.43 -32.63
C ARG A 279 -14.37 28.95 -32.52
N VAL A 280 -13.38 29.54 -31.86
CA VAL A 280 -13.22 30.99 -31.77
C VAL A 280 -12.79 31.56 -33.13
N VAL A 281 -11.85 30.91 -33.81
CA VAL A 281 -11.40 31.31 -35.15
C VAL A 281 -12.56 31.28 -36.16
N ASP A 282 -13.40 30.25 -36.14
CA ASP A 282 -14.59 30.17 -37.01
C ASP A 282 -15.64 31.26 -36.72
N MET A 283 -15.69 31.79 -35.49
CA MET A 283 -16.61 32.86 -35.10
C MET A 283 -16.11 34.25 -35.51
N GLU A 284 -14.79 34.45 -35.58
CA GLU A 284 -14.17 35.72 -35.97
C GLU A 284 -14.01 35.88 -37.50
N LEU A 285 -14.10 34.79 -38.27
CA LEU A 285 -14.13 34.87 -39.72
C LEU A 285 -15.49 35.44 -40.17
N PRO A 286 -15.54 36.63 -40.79
CA PRO A 286 -16.79 37.14 -41.35
C PRO A 286 -17.23 36.17 -42.44
N PHE A 287 -18.51 35.77 -42.40
CA PHE A 287 -19.15 35.02 -43.48
C PHE A 287 -19.02 35.81 -44.79
N HIS A 288 -17.95 35.56 -45.54
CA HIS A 288 -17.85 35.96 -46.93
C HIS A 288 -18.62 34.92 -47.74
N GLY A 289 -19.94 35.09 -47.77
CA GLY A 289 -20.82 34.57 -48.81
C GLY A 289 -20.72 35.43 -50.07
#